data_AF-A0A699XWN8-F1
#
_entry.id   AF-A0A699XWN8-F1
#
_cell.length_a   1.000
_cell.length_b   1.000
_cell.length_c   1.000
_cell.angle_alpha   90.00
_cell.angle_beta   90.00
_cell.angle_gamma   90.00
#
_symmetry.space_group_name_H-M   'P 1'
#
loop_
_entity.id
_entity.type
_entity.pdbx_description
1 polymer ?
#
loop_
_entity_poly.entity_id
_entity_poly.type
_entity_poly.pdbx_seq_one_letter_code
_entity_poly.pdbx_strand_id
1 'polypeptide(L)' 'VAVTTEDMQKRGNDVKARTTLFLALPDEHQLRFSKYKTAQELWVAILMTFGGNEATKKTKKNQLKQ' A
#
# COMPACT_ATOMS: atom_id res chain seq x y z
N VAL A 1 -0.46 7.41 30.84
CA VAL A 1 -0.28 7.04 29.42
C VAL A 1 -0.04 8.33 28.64
N ALA A 2 1.22 8.67 28.39
CA ALA A 2 1.57 9.89 27.66
C ALA A 2 1.43 9.61 26.17
N VAL A 3 0.36 10.12 25.56
CA VAL A 3 0.29 10.23 24.09
C VAL A 3 1.25 11.36 23.73
N THR A 4 2.48 11.00 23.39
CA THR A 4 3.51 11.93 22.94
C THR A 4 3.02 12.64 21.69
N THR A 5 3.24 13.95 21.58
CA THR A 5 2.83 14.80 20.44
C THR A 5 3.26 14.22 19.09
N GLU A 6 4.33 13.43 19.08
CA GLU A 6 4.85 12.66 17.94
C GLU A 6 3.88 11.58 17.44
N ASP A 7 3.14 10.89 18.32
CA ASP A 7 2.14 9.89 17.93
C ASP A 7 0.93 10.54 17.25
N MET A 8 0.51 11.70 17.76
CA MET A 8 -0.56 12.50 17.17
C MET A 8 -0.18 13.01 15.77
N GLN A 9 1.06 13.49 15.61
CA GLN A 9 1.60 13.89 14.30
C GLN A 9 1.69 12.70 13.34
N LYS A 10 2.24 11.56 13.79
CA LYS A 10 2.35 10.36 12.96
C LYS A 10 0.99 9.83 12.50
N ARG A 11 -0.02 9.84 13.37
CA ARG A 11 -1.42 9.52 13.00
C ARG A 11 -1.99 10.52 12.01
N GLY A 12 -1.74 11.82 12.18
CA GLY A 12 -2.19 12.84 11.24
C GLY A 12 -1.60 12.66 9.84
N ASN A 13 -0.30 12.36 9.77
CA ASN A 13 0.39 12.06 8.51
C ASN A 13 -0.12 10.77 7.85
N ASP A 14 -0.40 9.72 8.62
CA ASP A 14 -0.96 8.46 8.09
C ASP A 14 -2.36 8.66 7.51
N VAL A 15 -3.25 9.38 8.22
CA VAL A 15 -4.59 9.71 7.71
C VAL A 15 -4.50 10.51 6.43
N LYS A 16 -3.63 11.53 6.38
CA LYS A 16 -3.43 12.36 5.19
C LYS A 16 -2.90 11.54 4.01
N ALA A 17 -1.91 10.67 4.26
CA ALA A 17 -1.38 9.77 3.24
C ALA A 17 -2.44 8.79 2.73
N ARG A 18 -3.25 8.23 3.63
CA ARG A 18 -4.33 7.30 3.28
C ARG A 18 -5.40 7.98 2.42
N THR A 19 -5.80 9.21 2.76
CA THR A 19 -6.74 10.00 1.95
C THR A 19 -6.17 10.30 0.56
N THR A 20 -4.89 10.70 0.45
CA THR A 20 -4.23 10.94 -0.84
C THR A 20 -4.18 9.67 -1.70
N LEU A 21 -3.85 8.52 -1.09
CA LEU A 21 -3.85 7.23 -1.78
C LEU A 21 -5.25 6.81 -2.25
N PHE A 22 -6.29 7.08 -1.46
CA PHE A 22 -7.67 6.84 -1.85
C PHE A 22 -8.11 7.74 -3.02
N LEU A 23 -7.75 9.03 -3.01
CA LEU A 23 -8.07 9.98 -4.08
C LEU A 23 -7.38 9.63 -5.41
N ALA A 24 -6.22 8.96 -5.36
CA ALA A 24 -5.52 8.48 -6.55
C ALA A 24 -6.16 7.21 -7.16
N LEU A 25 -7.12 6.59 -6.48
CA LEU A 25 -7.78 5.35 -6.91
C LEU A 25 -9.24 5.63 -7.35
N PRO A 26 -9.72 5.00 -8.43
CA PRO A 26 -11.15 4.97 -8.76
C PRO A 26 -11.97 4.31 -7.63
N ASP A 27 -13.22 4.76 -7.46
CA ASP A 27 -14.14 4.33 -6.41
C ASP A 27 -14.33 2.79 -6.34
N GLU A 28 -14.34 2.13 -7.50
CA GLU A 28 -14.38 0.66 -7.62
C GLU A 28 -13.22 -0.03 -6.89
N HIS A 29 -12.03 0.57 -6.91
CA HIS A 29 -10.85 0.04 -6.23
C HIS A 29 -10.80 0.44 -4.75
N GLN A 30 -11.40 1.56 -4.37
CA GLN A 30 -11.44 2.04 -2.99
C GLN A 30 -12.06 1.02 -2.02
N LEU A 31 -13.16 0.38 -2.41
CA LEU A 31 -13.81 -0.69 -1.64
C LEU A 31 -12.86 -1.87 -1.37
N ARG A 32 -12.05 -2.24 -2.37
CA ARG A 32 -11.10 -3.36 -2.28
C ARG A 32 -9.93 -3.07 -1.34
N PHE A 33 -9.57 -1.79 -1.24
CA PHE A 33 -8.48 -1.30 -0.41
C PHE A 33 -8.95 -0.73 0.95
N SER A 34 -10.26 -0.63 1.20
CA SER A 34 -10.86 -0.15 2.45
C SER A 34 -10.52 -1.02 3.68
N LYS A 35 -10.15 -2.28 3.46
CA LYS A 35 -9.74 -3.22 4.51
C LYS A 35 -8.42 -2.85 5.21
N TYR A 36 -7.59 -1.98 4.62
CA TYR A 36 -6.29 -1.60 5.16
C TYR A 36 -6.42 -0.44 6.14
N LYS A 37 -5.88 -0.61 7.36
CA LYS A 37 -6.01 0.38 8.44
C LYS A 37 -4.98 1.49 8.35
N THR A 38 -3.78 1.18 7.82
CA THR A 38 -2.64 2.10 7.73
C THR A 38 -2.33 2.47 6.28
N ALA A 39 -1.74 3.64 6.06
CA ALA A 39 -1.31 4.08 4.72
C ALA A 39 -0.20 3.18 4.16
N GLN A 40 0.64 2.59 5.02
CA GLN A 40 1.69 1.65 4.60
C GLN A 40 1.11 0.35 4.04
N GLU A 41 0.18 -0.28 4.74
CA GLU A 41 -0.46 -1.50 4.24
C GLU A 41 -1.25 -1.26 2.95
N LEU A 42 -1.94 -0.12 2.89
CA LEU A 42 -2.63 0.34 1.68
C LEU A 42 -1.66 0.49 0.51
N TRP A 43 -0.52 1.17 0.71
CA TRP A 43 0.51 1.35 -0.30
C TRP A 43 1.10 0.02 -0.79
N VAL A 44 1.44 -0.90 0.12
CA VAL A 44 1.94 -2.23 -0.25
C VAL A 44 0.90 -3.00 -1.08
N ALA A 45 -0.37 -2.94 -0.71
CA ALA A 45 -1.43 -3.60 -1.46
C ALA A 45 -1.62 -3.00 -2.86
N ILE A 46 -1.55 -1.68 -2.99
CA ILE A 46 -1.59 -0.98 -4.29
C ILE A 46 -0.40 -1.43 -5.14
N LEU A 47 0.81 -1.47 -4.57
CA LEU A 47 2.02 -1.97 -5.26
C LEU A 47 1.89 -3.45 -5.66
N MET A 48 1.31 -4.31 -4.84
CA MET A 48 1.09 -5.71 -5.21
C MET A 48 0.04 -5.86 -6.32
N THR A 49 -0.95 -4.96 -6.35
CA THR A 49 -2.07 -5.03 -7.31
C THR A 49 -1.72 -4.39 -8.66
N PHE A 50 -1.08 -3.22 -8.65
CA PHE A 50 -0.73 -2.46 -9.85
C PHE A 50 0.75 -2.59 -10.24
N GLY A 51 1.65 -2.71 -9.26
CA GLY A 51 3.09 -2.85 -9.47
C GLY A 51 3.51 -4.24 -9.96
N GLY A 52 2.55 -5.13 -10.25
CA GLY A 52 2.75 -6.27 -11.13
C GLY A 52 3.98 -7.12 -10.82
N ASN A 53 4.02 -7.74 -9.63
CA ASN A 53 4.79 -8.97 -9.41
C ASN A 53 6.28 -8.88 -9.85
N GLU A 54 6.96 -7.76 -9.59
CA GLU A 54 8.36 -7.55 -9.98
C GLU A 54 9.31 -8.61 -9.38
N ALA A 55 8.94 -9.18 -8.23
CA ALA A 55 9.66 -10.28 -7.57
C ALA A 55 9.60 -11.62 -8.34
N THR A 56 8.67 -11.79 -9.27
CA THR A 56 8.39 -13.08 -9.93
C THR A 56 8.83 -13.11 -11.39
N LYS A 57 9.06 -11.96 -12.03
CA LYS A 57 9.61 -11.91 -13.40
C LYS A 57 11.06 -12.39 -13.51
N LYS A 58 11.84 -12.38 -12.42
CA LYS A 58 13.27 -12.73 -12.48
C LYS A 58 13.58 -14.23 -12.41
N THR A 59 12.67 -15.08 -11.93
CA THR A 59 12.96 -16.53 -11.77
C THR A 59 12.50 -17.40 -12.94
N LYS A 60 11.55 -16.95 -13.77
CA LYS A 60 11.09 -17.74 -14.92
C LYS A 60 12.04 -17.74 -16.14
N LYS A 61 13.07 -16.89 -16.17
CA LYS A 61 14.03 -16.86 -17.29
C LYS A 61 15.16 -17.89 -17.17
N ASN A 62 15.36 -18.52 -16.00
CA ASN A 62 16.43 -19.51 -15.79
C ASN A 62 15.96 -20.98 -15.79
N GLN A 63 14.65 -21.26 -15.88
CA GLN A 63 14.14 -22.63 -15.92
C GLN A 63 13.92 -23.17 -17.35
N LEU A 64 14.16 -22.35 -18.39
CA LEU A 64 14.01 -22.77 -19.80
C LEU A 64 15.35 -23.22 -20.42
N LYS A 65 16.25 -23.74 -19.59
CA LYS A 65 17.50 -24.38 -20.02
C LYS A 65 17.67 -25.67 -19.22
N GLN A 66 16.91 -26.69 -19.59
CA GLN A 66 17.27 -28.09 -19.43
C GLN A 66 16.93 -28.79 -20.74
#